data_AF-A0A6P4FXE4-F1
#
_entry.id   AF-A0A6P4FXE4-F1
#
_cell.length_a   1.000
_cell.length_b   1.000
_cell.length_c   1.000
_cell.angle_alpha   90.00
_cell.angle_beta   90.00
_cell.angle_gamma   90.00
#
_symmetry.space_group_name_H-M   'P 1'
#
loop_
_entity.id
_entity.type
_entity.pdbx_description
1 polymer ?
#
loop_
_entity_poly.entity_id
_entity_poly.type
_entity_poly.pdbx_seq_one_letter_code
_entity_poly.pdbx_strand_id
1 'polypeptide(L)'
;PSEIITLQLGQCGNQIGFEFWKRLCLEHGISPDGVLEDFATDGQDRKDVFFYQADDNHYIPRAVLLDLEPRVINNIMTSPYAKLYNQENVYLSKHGGGAGNNWASGFSQGEKVQEEVFDILDREADGSDSLEGFVLCHSIAGGTGSGMGSYVLERLSDRFPKKLIQTYSVFPNQDEIS
;
A
#
# COMPACT_ATOMS: atom_id res chain seq x y z
N PRO A 1 -14.80 -6.77 13.53
CA PRO A 1 -14.03 -6.57 12.28
C PRO A 1 -12.54 -6.57 12.65
N SER A 2 -11.67 -7.05 11.78
CA SER A 2 -10.21 -7.00 12.00
C SER A 2 -9.61 -6.44 10.73
N GLU A 3 -9.70 -5.12 10.57
CA GLU A 3 -9.27 -4.43 9.35
C GLU A 3 -7.75 -4.36 9.27
N ILE A 4 -7.22 -4.44 8.04
CA ILE A 4 -5.78 -4.39 7.78
C ILE A 4 -5.50 -3.31 6.75
N ILE A 5 -4.56 -2.41 7.07
CA ILE A 5 -4.07 -1.38 6.13
C ILE A 5 -2.81 -1.92 5.44
N THR A 6 -2.83 -1.98 4.11
CA THR A 6 -1.69 -2.43 3.31
C THR A 6 -0.88 -1.23 2.82
N LEU A 7 0.38 -1.15 3.21
CA LEU A 7 1.34 -0.16 2.73
C LEU A 7 2.19 -0.75 1.62
N GLN A 8 2.18 -0.11 0.45
CA GLN A 8 2.99 -0.48 -0.71
C GLN A 8 4.10 0.54 -0.91
N LEU A 9 5.37 0.13 -0.72
CA LEU A 9 6.50 1.05 -0.81
C LEU A 9 7.45 0.76 -1.97
N GLY A 10 7.69 1.83 -2.74
CA GLY A 10 8.63 1.86 -3.85
C GLY A 10 8.20 0.97 -5.02
N GLN A 11 9.04 0.93 -6.05
CA GLN A 11 8.74 0.21 -7.28
C GLN A 11 8.27 -1.24 -7.05
N CYS A 12 9.03 -2.04 -6.29
CA CYS A 12 8.71 -3.45 -6.09
C CYS A 12 7.41 -3.60 -5.27
N GLY A 13 7.28 -2.88 -4.16
CA GLY A 13 6.11 -2.94 -3.29
C GLY A 13 4.82 -2.56 -4.01
N ASN A 14 4.86 -1.50 -4.83
CA ASN A 14 3.73 -1.06 -5.63
C ASN A 14 3.35 -2.06 -6.74
N GLN A 15 4.33 -2.69 -7.40
CA GLN A 15 4.03 -3.68 -8.44
C GLN A 15 3.44 -4.97 -7.87
N ILE A 16 3.98 -5.51 -6.77
CA ILE A 16 3.42 -6.71 -6.15
C ILE A 16 2.06 -6.44 -5.51
N GLY A 17 1.90 -5.27 -4.88
CA GLY A 17 0.64 -4.84 -4.29
C GLY A 17 -0.44 -4.67 -5.36
N PHE A 18 -0.10 -4.11 -6.51
CA PHE A 18 -1.02 -3.99 -7.64
C PHE A 18 -1.57 -5.34 -8.10
N GLU A 19 -0.72 -6.35 -8.29
CA GLU A 19 -1.17 -7.69 -8.67
C GLU A 19 -1.93 -8.39 -7.55
N PHE A 20 -1.55 -8.17 -6.28
CA PHE A 20 -2.29 -8.67 -5.12
C PHE A 20 -3.74 -8.15 -5.09
N TRP A 21 -3.94 -6.84 -5.25
CA TRP A 21 -5.29 -6.26 -5.25
C TRP A 21 -6.12 -6.69 -6.44
N LYS A 22 -5.52 -6.78 -7.64
CA LYS A 22 -6.20 -7.36 -8.81
C LYS A 22 -6.69 -8.77 -8.53
N ARG A 23 -5.86 -9.57 -7.87
CA ARG A 23 -6.22 -10.95 -7.52
C ARG A 23 -7.34 -11.01 -6.49
N LEU A 24 -7.28 -10.20 -5.44
CA LEU A 24 -8.36 -10.10 -4.45
C LEU A 24 -9.67 -9.64 -5.08
N CYS A 25 -9.64 -8.63 -5.95
CA CYS A 25 -10.82 -8.19 -6.69
C CYS A 25 -11.47 -9.35 -7.47
N LEU A 26 -10.66 -10.13 -8.20
CA LEU A 26 -11.17 -11.30 -8.93
C LEU A 26 -11.78 -12.36 -8.02
N GLU A 27 -11.18 -12.61 -6.85
CA GLU A 27 -11.67 -13.61 -5.89
C GLU A 27 -12.96 -13.18 -5.19
N HIS A 28 -13.11 -11.88 -4.94
CA HIS A 28 -14.29 -11.29 -4.29
C HIS A 28 -15.38 -10.81 -5.26
N GLY A 29 -15.17 -10.97 -6.58
CA GLY A 29 -16.10 -10.50 -7.61
C GLY A 29 -16.26 -8.98 -7.61
N ILE A 30 -15.16 -8.25 -7.42
CA ILE A 30 -15.10 -6.78 -7.50
C ILE A 30 -14.48 -6.42 -8.84
N SER A 31 -15.14 -5.55 -9.60
CA SER A 31 -14.67 -5.06 -10.89
C SER A 31 -13.42 -4.17 -10.72
N PRO A 32 -12.68 -3.88 -11.81
CA PRO A 32 -11.52 -2.99 -11.76
C PRO A 32 -11.81 -1.56 -11.28
N ASP A 33 -13.06 -1.10 -11.37
CA ASP A 33 -13.49 0.19 -10.86
C ASP A 33 -14.13 0.11 -9.47
N GLY A 34 -14.00 -1.02 -8.76
CA GLY A 34 -14.44 -1.17 -7.37
C GLY A 34 -15.91 -1.56 -7.19
N VAL A 35 -16.64 -1.84 -8.27
CA VAL A 35 -18.06 -2.21 -8.20
C VAL A 35 -18.21 -3.71 -7.97
N LEU A 36 -19.05 -4.09 -7.02
CA LEU A 36 -19.38 -5.49 -6.75
C LEU A 36 -20.22 -6.06 -7.91
N GLU A 37 -19.78 -7.21 -8.44
CA GLU A 37 -20.49 -7.93 -9.49
C GLU A 37 -21.74 -8.63 -8.93
N ASP A 38 -22.82 -8.67 -9.71
CA ASP A 38 -24.11 -9.21 -9.28
C ASP A 38 -24.01 -10.64 -8.71
N PHE A 39 -23.16 -11.48 -9.31
CA PHE A 39 -22.97 -12.87 -8.87
C PHE A 39 -22.28 -13.01 -7.51
N ALA A 40 -21.66 -11.94 -6.99
CA ALA A 40 -20.89 -11.92 -5.75
C ALA A 40 -21.64 -11.26 -4.57
N THR A 41 -22.89 -10.83 -4.80
CA THR A 41 -23.75 -10.19 -3.79
C THR A 41 -24.17 -11.13 -2.66
N ASP A 42 -24.45 -12.40 -2.98
CA ASP A 42 -24.86 -13.43 -2.01
C ASP A 42 -23.69 -14.19 -1.36
N GLY A 43 -22.45 -13.73 -1.56
CA GLY A 43 -21.23 -14.36 -1.03
C GLY A 43 -21.10 -14.25 0.49
N GLN A 44 -20.62 -15.33 1.14
CA GLN A 44 -20.29 -15.34 2.58
C GLN A 44 -18.88 -14.78 2.90
N ASP A 45 -18.18 -14.26 1.91
CA ASP A 45 -16.79 -13.81 2.03
C ASP A 45 -16.69 -12.45 2.76
N ARG A 46 -15.69 -12.36 3.65
CA ARG A 46 -15.44 -11.19 4.51
C ARG A 46 -14.59 -10.15 3.78
N LYS A 47 -15.23 -9.34 2.94
CA LYS A 47 -14.58 -8.26 2.17
C LYS A 47 -14.07 -7.11 3.05
N ASP A 48 -14.73 -6.88 4.19
CA ASP A 48 -14.51 -5.77 5.14
C ASP A 48 -13.10 -5.73 5.75
N VAL A 49 -12.39 -6.86 5.77
CA VAL A 49 -11.00 -6.96 6.27
C VAL A 49 -10.04 -6.13 5.44
N PHE A 50 -10.14 -6.21 4.11
CA PHE A 50 -9.21 -5.60 3.15
C PHE A 50 -9.81 -4.41 2.41
N PHE A 51 -11.14 -4.35 2.30
CA PHE A 51 -11.83 -3.28 1.59
C PHE A 51 -12.66 -2.44 2.56
N TYR A 52 -12.67 -1.13 2.32
CA TYR A 52 -13.66 -0.20 2.81
C TYR A 52 -14.85 -0.20 1.85
N GLN A 53 -16.07 -0.27 2.38
CA GLN A 53 -17.29 -0.16 1.59
C GLN A 53 -17.74 1.31 1.57
N ALA A 54 -17.61 1.96 0.41
CA ALA A 54 -17.94 3.38 0.25
C ALA A 54 -19.44 3.62 0.06
N ASP A 55 -20.13 2.70 -0.61
CA ASP A 55 -21.58 2.64 -0.74
C ASP A 55 -22.02 1.17 -0.91
N ASP A 56 -23.31 0.93 -1.17
CA ASP A 56 -23.90 -0.41 -1.22
C ASP A 56 -23.12 -1.39 -2.13
N ASN A 57 -22.51 -0.91 -3.23
CA ASN A 57 -21.83 -1.75 -4.20
C ASN A 57 -20.37 -1.37 -4.46
N HIS A 58 -19.85 -0.31 -3.85
CA HIS A 58 -18.50 0.19 -4.14
C HIS A 58 -17.50 -0.13 -3.03
N TYR A 59 -16.43 -0.85 -3.40
CA TYR A 59 -15.37 -1.32 -2.51
C TYR A 59 -14.03 -0.70 -2.88
N ILE A 60 -13.39 -0.08 -1.89
CA ILE A 60 -12.11 0.59 -2.01
C ILE A 60 -11.07 -0.17 -1.18
N PRO A 61 -9.91 -0.55 -1.73
CA PRO A 61 -8.84 -1.17 -0.95
C PRO A 61 -8.37 -0.27 0.20
N ARG A 62 -8.17 -0.86 1.39
CA ARG A 62 -7.44 -0.24 2.50
C ARG A 62 -5.94 -0.29 2.20
N ALA A 63 -5.54 0.44 1.16
CA ALA A 63 -4.20 0.42 0.60
C ALA A 63 -3.62 1.83 0.51
N VAL A 64 -2.36 1.98 0.94
CA VAL A 64 -1.57 3.20 0.85
C VAL A 64 -0.39 2.97 -0.07
N LEU A 65 -0.30 3.76 -1.14
CA LEU A 65 0.75 3.64 -2.16
C LEU A 65 1.76 4.76 -1.94
N LEU A 66 3.01 4.41 -1.64
CA LEU A 66 4.08 5.36 -1.38
C LEU A 66 5.22 5.13 -2.38
N ASP A 67 5.59 6.16 -3.12
CA ASP A 67 6.80 6.11 -3.94
C ASP A 67 7.52 7.46 -3.99
N LEU A 68 8.85 7.39 -4.10
CA LEU A 68 9.69 8.55 -4.34
C LEU A 68 9.91 8.78 -5.85
N GLU A 69 9.45 7.84 -6.69
CA GLU A 69 9.50 7.90 -8.15
C GLU A 69 8.10 7.77 -8.78
N PRO A 70 7.77 8.58 -9.80
CA PRO A 70 6.43 8.63 -10.37
C PRO A 70 6.08 7.41 -11.23
N ARG A 71 7.07 6.69 -11.74
CA ARG A 71 6.90 5.74 -12.84
C ARG A 71 5.86 4.65 -12.54
N VAL A 72 5.96 4.01 -11.38
CA VAL A 72 5.08 2.86 -11.06
C VAL A 72 3.68 3.32 -10.69
N ILE A 73 3.58 4.34 -9.82
CA ILE A 73 2.27 4.90 -9.44
C ILE A 73 1.54 5.42 -10.68
N ASN A 74 2.21 6.16 -11.58
CA ASN A 74 1.56 6.66 -12.80
C ASN A 74 1.04 5.53 -13.71
N ASN A 75 1.75 4.40 -13.77
CA ASN A 75 1.26 3.24 -14.52
C ASN A 75 0.00 2.64 -13.89
N ILE A 76 -0.08 2.60 -12.56
CA ILE A 76 -1.28 2.13 -11.84
C ILE A 76 -2.44 3.11 -12.10
N MET A 77 -2.20 4.41 -11.98
CA MET A 77 -3.19 5.48 -12.16
C MET A 77 -3.65 5.68 -13.61
N THR A 78 -3.00 5.04 -14.58
CA THR A 78 -3.44 4.99 -15.98
C THR A 78 -3.97 3.61 -16.39
N SER A 79 -3.99 2.65 -15.46
CA SER A 79 -4.50 1.30 -15.70
C SER A 79 -6.03 1.23 -15.63
N PRO A 80 -6.65 0.12 -16.05
CA PRO A 80 -8.09 -0.12 -15.82
C PRO A 80 -8.50 -0.06 -14.35
N TYR A 81 -7.55 -0.25 -13.42
CA TYR A 81 -7.76 -0.25 -11.97
C TYR A 81 -7.50 1.12 -11.32
N ALA A 82 -7.30 2.18 -12.11
CA ALA A 82 -7.02 3.52 -11.59
C ALA A 82 -8.11 4.07 -10.65
N LYS A 83 -9.36 3.62 -10.85
CA LYS A 83 -10.51 4.02 -10.03
C LYS A 83 -10.72 3.16 -8.78
N LEU A 84 -10.02 2.02 -8.67
CA LEU A 84 -10.13 1.14 -7.53
C LEU A 84 -9.56 1.80 -6.26
N TYR A 85 -8.42 2.48 -6.39
CA TYR A 85 -7.71 3.06 -5.26
C TYR A 85 -8.27 4.43 -4.87
N ASN A 86 -8.31 4.70 -3.56
CA ASN A 86 -8.50 6.07 -3.08
C ASN A 86 -7.27 6.91 -3.46
N GLN A 87 -7.47 7.95 -4.28
CA GLN A 87 -6.38 8.84 -4.70
C GLN A 87 -5.74 9.59 -3.52
N GLU A 88 -6.49 9.81 -2.44
CA GLU A 88 -5.94 10.44 -1.24
C GLU A 88 -4.98 9.52 -0.48
N ASN A 89 -4.95 8.21 -0.79
CA ASN A 89 -4.04 7.24 -0.18
C ASN A 89 -2.75 7.03 -0.99
N VAL A 90 -2.50 7.93 -1.94
CA VAL A 90 -1.33 7.86 -2.82
C VAL A 90 -0.39 9.01 -2.48
N TYR A 91 0.79 8.67 -1.96
CA TYR A 91 1.89 9.61 -1.84
C TYR A 91 2.89 9.40 -2.98
N LEU A 92 3.17 10.48 -3.69
CA LEU A 92 4.21 10.56 -4.69
C LEU A 92 5.10 11.78 -4.45
N SER A 93 6.40 11.56 -4.29
CA SER A 93 7.35 12.66 -4.06
C SER A 93 7.35 13.68 -5.21
N LYS A 94 7.18 14.96 -4.85
CA LYS A 94 7.22 16.09 -5.79
C LYS A 94 8.61 16.33 -6.39
N HIS A 95 9.67 15.81 -5.74
CA HIS A 95 11.05 16.07 -6.12
C HIS A 95 11.60 15.08 -7.17
N GLY A 96 10.85 14.02 -7.50
CA GLY A 96 11.06 13.15 -8.67
C GLY A 96 12.38 12.39 -8.78
N GLY A 97 13.33 12.59 -7.85
CA GLY A 97 14.68 12.02 -7.91
C GLY A 97 14.81 10.60 -7.37
N GLY A 98 13.76 10.05 -6.76
CA GLY A 98 13.81 8.75 -6.11
C GLY A 98 14.83 8.64 -4.99
N ALA A 99 15.04 7.42 -4.49
CA ALA A 99 16.13 7.13 -3.56
C ALA A 99 17.42 6.67 -4.25
N GLY A 100 17.41 6.45 -5.58
CA GLY A 100 18.60 6.11 -6.37
C GLY A 100 19.33 4.86 -5.88
N ASN A 101 18.59 3.80 -5.50
CA ASN A 101 19.14 2.57 -4.91
C ASN A 101 20.01 2.80 -3.65
N ASN A 102 19.81 3.91 -2.94
CA ASN A 102 20.55 4.24 -1.72
C ASN A 102 19.60 4.20 -0.51
N TRP A 103 19.87 3.30 0.43
CA TRP A 103 19.10 3.15 1.67
C TRP A 103 19.06 4.43 2.49
N ALA A 104 20.20 5.09 2.71
CA ALA A 104 20.28 6.31 3.52
C ALA A 104 19.50 7.46 2.88
N SER A 105 19.51 7.54 1.55
CA SER A 105 18.68 8.49 0.80
C SER A 105 17.19 8.23 1.03
N GLY A 106 16.75 6.98 0.92
CA GLY A 106 15.36 6.60 1.17
C GLY A 106 14.93 6.88 2.61
N PHE A 107 15.76 6.55 3.59
CA PHE A 107 15.49 6.78 5.01
C PHE A 107 15.36 8.28 5.32
N SER A 108 16.33 9.09 4.85
CA SER A 108 16.31 10.55 5.05
C SER A 108 15.16 11.23 4.33
N GLN A 109 14.72 10.71 3.18
CA GLN A 109 13.53 11.21 2.49
C GLN A 109 12.26 10.83 3.23
N GLY A 110 12.18 9.62 3.80
CA GLY A 110 11.07 9.19 4.66
C GLY A 110 10.83 10.13 5.83
N GLU A 111 11.90 10.60 6.47
CA GLU A 111 11.81 11.61 7.54
C GLU A 111 11.19 12.93 7.07
N LYS A 112 11.62 13.43 5.91
CA LYS A 112 11.14 14.71 5.36
C LYS A 112 9.67 14.70 4.97
N VAL A 113 9.13 13.53 4.65
CA VAL A 113 7.75 13.36 4.15
C VAL A 113 6.85 12.70 5.20
N GLN A 114 7.32 12.64 6.45
CA GLN A 114 6.62 11.95 7.53
C GLN A 114 5.22 12.51 7.73
N GLU A 115 5.05 13.84 7.72
CA GLU A 115 3.76 14.48 7.96
C GLU A 115 2.74 14.01 6.92
N GLU A 116 3.04 14.15 5.63
CA GLU A 116 2.09 13.74 4.58
C GLU A 116 1.80 12.23 4.57
N VAL A 117 2.80 11.38 4.85
CA VAL A 117 2.60 9.93 4.88
C VAL A 117 1.75 9.51 6.08
N PHE A 118 2.01 10.09 7.26
CA PHE A 118 1.30 9.71 8.46
C PHE A 118 -0.10 10.34 8.57
N ASP A 119 -0.35 11.47 7.91
CA ASP A 119 -1.71 12.00 7.79
C ASP A 119 -2.61 11.04 7.01
N ILE A 120 -2.09 10.39 5.96
CA ILE A 120 -2.80 9.35 5.21
C ILE A 120 -3.07 8.13 6.11
N LEU A 121 -2.05 7.65 6.83
CA LEU A 121 -2.16 6.47 7.68
C LEU A 121 -3.12 6.68 8.85
N ASP A 122 -3.07 7.85 9.48
CA ASP A 122 -3.99 8.20 10.57
C ASP A 122 -5.42 8.27 10.08
N ARG A 123 -5.68 8.89 8.92
CA ARG A 123 -7.03 8.92 8.32
C ARG A 123 -7.56 7.51 8.06
N GLU A 124 -6.75 6.62 7.49
CA GLU A 124 -7.15 5.24 7.23
C GLU A 124 -7.35 4.42 8.52
N ALA A 125 -6.53 4.68 9.54
CA ALA A 125 -6.66 4.05 10.85
C ALA A 125 -7.93 4.52 11.59
N ASP A 126 -8.23 5.81 11.55
CA ASP A 126 -9.43 6.42 12.13
C ASP A 126 -10.71 5.98 11.39
N GLY A 127 -10.61 5.70 10.09
CA GLY A 127 -11.68 5.12 9.27
C GLY A 127 -11.88 3.61 9.44
N SER A 128 -11.21 2.98 10.42
CA SER A 128 -11.35 1.56 10.73
C SER A 128 -12.02 1.36 12.09
N ASP A 129 -13.06 0.52 12.16
CA ASP A 129 -13.78 0.29 13.41
C ASP A 129 -12.90 -0.47 14.42
N SER A 130 -12.09 -1.41 13.92
CA SER A 130 -11.20 -2.23 14.74
C SER A 130 -9.94 -2.63 13.98
N LEU A 131 -9.09 -1.64 13.69
CA LEU A 131 -7.78 -1.85 13.05
C LEU A 131 -6.97 -2.94 13.77
N GLU A 132 -6.64 -4.02 13.07
CA GLU A 132 -5.83 -5.13 13.57
C GLU A 132 -4.34 -4.81 13.41
N GLY A 133 -3.96 -4.30 12.24
CA GLY A 133 -2.56 -4.09 11.91
C GLY A 133 -2.28 -3.55 10.53
N PHE A 134 -0.98 -3.53 10.23
CA PHE A 134 -0.42 -3.04 9.00
C PHE A 134 0.32 -4.17 8.27
N VAL A 135 0.16 -4.21 6.95
CA VAL A 135 0.94 -5.09 6.08
C VAL A 135 1.85 -4.24 5.20
N LEU A 136 3.15 -4.48 5.23
CA LEU A 136 4.13 -3.78 4.42
C LEU A 136 4.59 -4.62 3.22
N CYS A 137 4.30 -4.16 2.01
CA CYS A 137 4.81 -4.73 0.76
C CYS A 137 5.99 -3.88 0.28
N HIS A 138 7.21 -4.43 0.31
CA HIS A 138 8.42 -3.68 -0.06
C HIS A 138 9.56 -4.60 -0.52
N SER A 139 10.58 -4.01 -1.15
CA SER A 139 11.86 -4.71 -1.42
C SER A 139 12.94 -4.26 -0.45
N ILE A 140 13.79 -5.19 -0.04
CA ILE A 140 14.95 -4.89 0.81
C ILE A 140 16.17 -4.40 0.02
N ALA A 141 16.12 -4.44 -1.32
CA ALA A 141 17.26 -4.15 -2.19
C ALA A 141 17.23 -2.76 -2.87
N GLY A 142 16.03 -2.16 -3.00
CA GLY A 142 15.87 -0.82 -3.60
C GLY A 142 15.97 0.30 -2.57
N GLY A 143 16.22 1.55 -2.97
CA GLY A 143 16.39 2.67 -2.02
C GLY A 143 15.11 3.07 -1.29
N THR A 144 13.96 3.16 -1.99
CA THR A 144 12.68 3.53 -1.39
C THR A 144 12.14 2.40 -0.52
N GLY A 145 12.03 1.18 -1.08
CA GLY A 145 11.51 0.02 -0.36
C GLY A 145 12.34 -0.33 0.89
N SER A 146 13.66 -0.21 0.83
CA SER A 146 14.52 -0.50 1.98
C SER A 146 14.59 0.69 2.94
N GLY A 147 15.03 1.86 2.48
CA GLY A 147 15.30 3.03 3.30
C GLY A 147 14.05 3.66 3.88
N MET A 148 13.13 4.10 3.02
CA MET A 148 11.85 4.68 3.45
C MET A 148 10.99 3.62 4.15
N GLY A 149 11.03 2.36 3.71
CA GLY A 149 10.36 1.26 4.40
C GLY A 149 10.86 1.05 5.83
N SER A 150 12.17 1.12 6.06
CA SER A 150 12.75 1.03 7.42
C SER A 150 12.26 2.18 8.30
N TYR A 151 12.29 3.41 7.78
CA TYR A 151 11.79 4.59 8.48
C TYR A 151 10.30 4.45 8.88
N VAL A 152 9.46 4.06 7.93
CA VAL A 152 8.02 3.88 8.17
C VAL A 152 7.77 2.79 9.21
N LEU A 153 8.52 1.68 9.19
CA LEU A 153 8.40 0.62 10.19
C LEU A 153 8.71 1.11 11.61
N GLU A 154 9.79 1.88 11.78
CA GLU A 154 10.13 2.47 13.09
C GLU A 154 8.99 3.37 13.59
N ARG A 155 8.51 4.27 12.72
CA ARG A 155 7.45 5.21 13.08
C ARG A 155 6.09 4.55 13.32
N LEU A 156 5.76 3.47 12.61
CA LEU A 156 4.55 2.68 12.87
C LEU A 156 4.58 2.02 14.24
N SER A 157 5.74 1.47 14.65
CA SER A 157 5.92 0.88 15.98
C SER A 157 5.73 1.92 17.09
N ASP A 158 6.17 3.16 16.89
CA ASP A 158 6.03 4.23 17.88
C ASP A 158 4.59 4.80 17.92
N ARG A 159 3.97 5.02 16.76
CA ARG A 159 2.63 5.65 16.65
C ARG A 159 1.49 4.67 16.93
N PHE A 160 1.66 3.40 16.55
CA PHE A 160 0.66 2.35 16.69
C PHE A 160 1.19 1.13 17.48
N PRO A 161 1.65 1.30 18.74
CA PRO A 161 2.44 0.31 19.47
C PRO A 161 1.71 -0.99 19.84
N LYS A 162 0.39 -1.05 19.65
CA LYS A 162 -0.44 -2.22 19.95
C LYS A 162 -0.92 -2.96 18.70
N LYS A 163 -0.55 -2.47 17.51
CA LYS A 163 -1.01 -3.01 16.23
C LYS A 163 0.01 -4.01 15.70
N LEU A 164 -0.48 -5.04 15.03
CA LEU A 164 0.40 -6.01 14.36
C LEU A 164 1.08 -5.34 13.16
N ILE A 165 2.35 -5.67 12.93
CA ILE A 165 3.09 -5.26 11.74
C ILE A 165 3.60 -6.53 11.07
N GLN A 166 3.12 -6.80 9.86
CA GLN A 166 3.55 -7.92 9.04
C GLN A 166 4.20 -7.38 7.76
N THR A 167 5.27 -8.01 7.29
CA THR A 167 5.93 -7.60 6.04
C THR A 167 5.94 -8.72 5.01
N TYR A 168 5.75 -8.35 3.75
CA TYR A 168 6.07 -9.16 2.57
C TYR A 168 7.29 -8.52 1.90
N SER A 169 8.46 -8.97 2.34
CA SER A 169 9.75 -8.41 1.96
C SER A 169 10.37 -9.20 0.80
N VAL A 170 10.56 -8.55 -0.33
CA VAL A 170 11.19 -9.16 -1.52
C VAL A 170 12.71 -9.06 -1.42
N PHE A 171 13.37 -10.22 -1.42
CA PHE A 171 14.83 -10.37 -1.42
C PHE A 171 15.40 -10.21 -2.84
N PRO A 172 16.62 -9.64 -2.98
CA PRO A 172 17.26 -9.51 -4.28
C PRO A 172 17.66 -10.88 -4.86
N ASN A 173 17.77 -10.93 -6.18
CA ASN A 173 18.45 -12.05 -6.84
C ASN A 173 19.95 -12.02 -6.51
N GLN A 174 20.54 -13.17 -6.18
CA GLN A 174 21.95 -13.32 -5.84
C GLN A 174 22.83 -13.70 -7.03
N ASP A 175 22.24 -14.09 -8.17
CA ASP A 175 22.98 -14.58 -9.34
C ASP A 175 23.80 -13.47 -10.05
N GLU A 176 23.50 -12.19 -9.79
CA GLU A 176 24.22 -11.03 -10.35
C GLU A 176 25.37 -10.53 -9.46
N ILE A 177 25.70 -11.22 -8.36
CA ILE A 177 26.80 -10.85 -7.43
C ILE A 177 28.14 -11.54 -7.82
N SER A 178 28.22 -12.13 -9.01
CA SER A 178 29.44 -12.81 -9.51
C SER A 178 30.37 -11.90 -10.31
#